data_AF-A0A7S0ZRS8-F1
#
_entry.id   AF-A0A7S0ZRS8-F1
#
_cell.length_a   1.000
_cell.length_b   1.000
_cell.length_c   1.000
_cell.angle_alpha   90.00
_cell.angle_beta   90.00
_cell.angle_gamma   90.00
#
_symmetry.space_group_name_H-M   'P 1'
#
loop_
_entity.id
_entity.type
_entity.pdbx_description
1 polymer ?
#
loop_
_entity_poly.entity_id
_entity_poly.type
_entity_poly.pdbx_seq_one_letter_code
_entity_poly.pdbx_strand_id
1 'polypeptide(L)'
;MSSKSGPIVITLKKSHGSKDDAVARSRSRSVRAKPKERAASLSPLREPMAPSILNVTALEDIFARFHGELDTWLQRESRKLERAERRGSGARDALGRSGTLVCDFLRDYAPRTYQELGAEPQGEAFTTRALPQFLEMVEEDQRALQEATAVLGAFAERRFPKNKELALLKNDSSPLPLMRAILRLLAA
;
A
#
# COMPACT_ATOMS: atom_id res chain seq x y z
N MET A 1 -47.49 -14.97 1.34
CA MET A 1 -46.19 -15.65 1.53
C MET A 1 -45.25 -14.62 2.16
N SER A 2 -44.82 -14.82 3.41
CA SER A 2 -44.18 -13.79 4.23
C SER A 2 -42.67 -14.05 4.29
N SER A 3 -41.88 -13.19 3.63
CA SER A 3 -40.43 -13.22 3.56
C SER A 3 -39.83 -12.48 4.77
N LYS A 4 -39.33 -13.23 5.75
CA LYS A 4 -38.61 -12.68 6.91
C LYS A 4 -37.17 -12.33 6.49
N SER A 5 -36.87 -11.03 6.48
CA SER A 5 -35.50 -10.51 6.36
C SER A 5 -34.74 -10.77 7.66
N GLY A 6 -33.73 -11.62 7.61
CA GLY A 6 -32.81 -11.86 8.73
C GLY A 6 -31.72 -10.77 8.83
N PRO A 7 -31.08 -10.61 10.00
CA PRO A 7 -30.03 -9.62 10.21
C PRO A 7 -28.72 -10.01 9.52
N ILE A 8 -28.09 -9.04 8.87
CA ILE A 8 -26.77 -9.18 8.23
C ILE A 8 -25.70 -9.08 9.33
N VAL A 9 -25.04 -10.20 9.62
CA VAL A 9 -23.91 -10.27 10.54
C VAL A 9 -22.62 -10.08 9.76
N ILE A 10 -22.00 -8.91 9.87
CA ILE A 10 -20.69 -8.62 9.29
C ILE A 10 -19.63 -9.08 10.28
N THR A 11 -19.01 -10.24 10.03
CA THR A 11 -17.85 -10.71 10.80
C THR A 11 -16.58 -10.08 10.22
N LEU A 12 -16.01 -9.12 10.95
CA LEU A 12 -14.70 -8.57 10.64
C LEU A 12 -13.63 -9.65 10.86
N LYS A 13 -13.13 -10.19 9.75
CA LYS A 13 -12.03 -11.15 9.71
C LYS A 13 -10.76 -10.47 10.24
N LYS A 14 -10.41 -10.80 11.48
CA LYS A 14 -9.19 -10.37 12.16
C LYS A 14 -7.98 -10.96 11.41
N SER A 15 -7.31 -10.15 10.59
CA SER A 15 -6.06 -10.53 9.95
C SER A 15 -4.97 -10.69 11.03
N HIS A 16 -4.39 -11.88 11.10
CA HIS A 16 -3.17 -12.14 11.82
C HIS A 16 -2.01 -11.99 10.85
N GLY A 17 -1.04 -11.14 11.21
CA GLY A 17 0.31 -11.17 10.63
C GLY A 17 0.74 -9.91 9.90
N SER A 18 1.18 -8.91 10.65
CA SER A 18 2.45 -8.24 10.37
C SER A 18 2.94 -7.58 11.65
N LYS A 19 3.75 -8.32 12.40
CA LYS A 19 4.65 -7.74 13.39
C LYS A 19 5.71 -7.00 12.60
N ASP A 20 5.72 -5.67 12.69
CA ASP A 20 6.87 -4.88 13.12
C ASP A 20 6.58 -3.40 12.86
N ASP A 21 6.97 -2.58 13.85
CA ASP A 21 7.05 -1.13 13.83
C ASP A 21 5.75 -0.30 13.76
N ALA A 22 5.06 -0.22 14.90
CA ALA A 22 4.33 0.99 15.27
C ALA A 22 4.81 1.49 16.64
N VAL A 23 5.92 2.21 16.59
CA VAL A 23 6.53 2.99 17.67
C VAL A 23 5.52 3.99 18.22
N ALA A 24 5.25 3.85 19.51
CA ALA A 24 4.90 4.87 20.50
C ALA A 24 4.03 6.06 20.03
N ARG A 25 2.70 5.87 20.07
CA ARG A 25 1.77 7.00 20.23
C ARG A 25 1.90 7.54 21.66
N SER A 26 2.51 8.72 21.78
CA SER A 26 2.67 9.51 22.99
C SER A 26 1.40 9.58 23.83
N ARG A 27 1.45 8.93 24.99
CA ARG A 27 0.51 9.16 26.10
C ARG A 27 0.91 10.46 26.78
N SER A 28 0.23 11.56 26.46
CA SER A 28 0.28 12.79 27.24
C SER A 28 -0.36 12.56 28.61
N ARG A 29 0.41 12.01 29.56
CA ARG A 29 0.07 11.99 30.98
C ARG A 29 0.49 13.32 31.59
N SER A 30 -0.44 14.26 31.61
CA SER A 30 -0.37 15.48 32.41
C SER A 30 -0.38 15.12 33.90
N VAL A 31 0.79 14.97 34.51
CA VAL A 31 0.93 14.83 35.97
C VAL A 31 0.79 16.21 36.59
N ARG A 32 -0.43 16.50 37.06
CA ARG A 32 -0.79 17.71 37.82
C ARG A 32 -0.22 17.59 39.23
N ALA A 33 1.00 18.09 39.46
CA ALA A 33 1.56 18.25 40.78
C ALA A 33 0.89 19.44 41.49
N LYS A 34 0.42 19.21 42.73
CA LYS A 34 -0.18 20.23 43.60
C LYS A 34 0.91 21.12 44.21
N PRO A 35 0.75 22.45 44.29
CA PRO A 35 1.66 23.30 45.03
C PRO A 35 1.36 23.19 46.54
N LYS A 36 2.41 22.97 47.34
CA LYS A 36 2.34 23.04 48.80
C LYS A 36 2.88 24.39 49.24
N GLU A 37 1.96 25.32 49.46
CA GLU A 37 2.22 26.59 50.15
C GLU A 37 2.67 26.30 51.59
N ARG A 38 3.84 26.83 51.95
CA ARG A 38 4.16 27.19 53.33
C ARG A 38 4.75 28.59 53.30
N ALA A 39 3.99 29.52 53.85
CA ALA A 39 4.43 30.84 54.20
C ALA A 39 5.51 30.77 55.28
N ALA A 40 6.60 31.51 55.08
CA ALA A 40 7.42 32.06 56.15
C ALA A 40 8.06 33.35 55.62
N SER A 41 7.52 34.47 56.09
CA SER A 41 8.04 35.81 55.92
C SER A 41 9.26 36.00 56.81
N LEU A 42 10.43 36.26 56.23
CA LEU A 42 11.54 36.94 56.90
C LEU A 42 12.24 37.89 55.92
N SER A 43 12.48 39.09 56.43
CA SER A 43 12.95 40.30 55.77
C SER A 43 14.33 40.19 55.08
N PRO A 44 14.65 41.09 54.13
CA PRO A 44 15.79 40.96 53.24
C PRO A 44 17.07 41.44 53.95
N LEU A 45 17.90 40.50 54.38
CA LEU A 45 19.29 40.78 54.72
C LEU A 45 20.07 40.82 53.41
N ARG A 46 20.60 42.01 53.05
CA ARG A 46 21.55 42.21 51.95
C ARG A 46 22.81 41.39 52.23
N GLU A 47 22.86 40.19 51.68
CA GLU A 47 24.11 39.45 51.54
C GLU A 47 24.90 40.00 50.34
N PRO A 48 26.24 40.09 50.44
CA PRO A 48 27.07 40.54 49.33
C PRO A 48 26.86 39.59 48.15
N MET A 49 26.59 40.14 46.96
CA MET A 49 26.40 39.39 45.72
C MET A 49 27.52 38.36 45.57
N ALA A 50 27.19 37.10 45.84
CA ALA A 50 28.12 36.00 45.64
C ALA A 50 28.58 36.03 44.18
N PRO A 51 29.89 35.91 43.90
CA PRO A 51 30.38 35.86 42.53
C PRO A 51 29.65 34.73 41.82
N SER A 52 29.01 35.03 40.69
CA SER A 52 28.22 34.09 39.88
C SER A 52 28.86 32.70 39.83
N ILE A 53 28.38 31.77 40.67
CA ILE A 53 28.86 30.39 40.81
C ILE A 53 28.23 29.53 39.71
N LEU A 54 28.18 30.05 38.49
CA LEU A 54 27.86 29.23 37.33
C LEU A 54 29.16 28.58 36.91
N ASN A 55 29.26 27.27 37.12
CA ASN A 55 30.37 26.48 36.64
C ASN A 55 30.31 26.43 35.11
N VAL A 56 30.95 27.41 34.46
CA VAL A 56 30.92 27.61 33.00
C VAL A 56 31.44 26.37 32.27
N THR A 57 32.47 25.71 32.80
CA THR A 57 33.04 24.50 32.18
C THR A 57 32.06 23.32 32.21
N ALA A 58 31.34 23.14 33.32
CA ALA A 58 30.29 22.11 33.39
C ALA A 58 29.14 22.39 32.42
N LEU A 59 28.81 23.67 32.20
CA LEU A 59 27.79 24.07 31.24
C LEU A 59 28.26 23.84 29.79
N GLU A 60 29.51 24.17 29.48
CA GLU A 60 30.15 23.89 28.18
C GLU A 60 30.12 22.40 27.86
N ASP A 61 30.45 21.54 28.83
CA ASP A 61 30.38 20.08 28.67
C ASP A 61 28.96 19.58 28.37
N ILE A 62 27.94 20.14 29.04
CA ILE A 62 26.54 19.81 28.80
C ILE A 62 26.14 20.23 27.38
N PHE A 63 26.51 21.43 26.95
CA PHE A 63 26.22 21.89 25.59
C PHE A 63 26.94 21.04 24.54
N ALA A 64 28.21 20.71 24.74
CA ALA A 64 28.96 19.86 23.82
C ALA A 64 28.30 18.48 23.66
N ARG A 65 27.88 17.85 24.77
CA ARG A 65 27.14 16.58 24.73
C ARG A 65 25.79 16.70 24.04
N PHE A 66 25.03 17.75 24.38
CA PHE A 66 23.73 18.00 23.77
C PHE A 66 23.84 18.18 22.25
N HIS A 67 24.81 18.96 21.78
CA HIS A 67 25.04 19.14 20.35
C HIS A 67 25.44 17.83 19.67
N GLY A 68 26.32 17.03 20.27
CA GLY A 68 26.69 15.72 19.73
C GLY A 68 25.51 14.74 19.64
N GLU A 69 24.64 14.70 20.65
CA GLU A 69 23.42 13.87 20.64
C GLU A 69 22.40 14.38 19.61
N LEU A 70 22.21 15.71 19.53
CA LEU A 70 21.32 16.35 18.56
C LEU A 70 21.77 16.08 17.13
N ASP A 71 23.05 16.23 16.83
CA ASP A 71 23.62 15.96 15.50
C ASP A 71 23.46 14.48 15.13
N THR A 72 23.75 13.59 16.07
CA THR A 72 23.56 12.14 15.88
C THR A 72 22.10 11.82 15.58
N TRP A 73 21.17 12.45 16.30
CA TRP A 73 19.74 12.28 16.06
C TRP A 73 19.30 12.86 14.71
N LEU A 74 19.73 14.06 14.36
CA LEU A 74 19.43 14.71 13.06
C LEU A 74 19.97 13.89 11.89
N GLN A 75 21.19 13.34 12.00
CA GLN A 75 21.75 12.44 10.99
C GLN A 75 20.96 11.13 10.88
N ARG A 76 20.48 10.59 12.00
CA ARG A 76 19.62 9.39 11.98
C ARG A 76 18.29 9.68 11.31
N GLU A 77 17.66 10.81 11.63
CA GLU A 77 16.34 11.16 11.13
C GLU A 77 16.39 11.55 9.64
N SER A 78 17.39 12.30 9.21
CA SER A 78 17.65 12.58 7.79
C SER A 78 17.83 11.31 6.97
N ARG A 79 18.60 10.33 7.46
CA ARG A 79 18.73 9.01 6.79
C ARG A 79 17.41 8.25 6.71
N LYS A 80 16.51 8.39 7.69
CA LYS A 80 15.17 7.78 7.59
C LYS A 80 14.34 8.45 6.52
N LEU A 81 14.35 9.79 6.49
CA LEU A 81 13.63 10.57 5.49
C LEU A 81 14.11 10.25 4.07
N GLU A 82 15.44 10.19 3.87
CA GLU A 82 16.06 9.85 2.59
C GLU A 82 15.63 8.44 2.10
N ARG A 83 15.57 7.44 3.00
CA ARG A 83 15.07 6.10 2.64
C ARG A 83 13.59 6.11 2.28
N ALA A 84 12.77 6.88 3.01
CA ALA A 84 11.36 7.03 2.70
C ALA A 84 11.15 7.70 1.34
N GLU A 85 11.92 8.75 1.06
CA GLU A 85 11.91 9.47 -0.21
C GLU A 85 12.34 8.57 -1.37
N ARG A 86 13.46 7.84 -1.24
CA ARG A 86 13.92 6.89 -2.28
C ARG A 86 12.86 5.83 -2.59
N ARG A 87 12.21 5.26 -1.57
CA ARG A 87 11.11 4.31 -1.78
C ARG A 87 9.91 4.96 -2.47
N GLY A 88 9.53 6.17 -2.05
CA GLY A 88 8.45 6.92 -2.65
C GLY A 88 8.73 7.35 -4.09
N SER A 89 9.97 7.68 -4.43
CA SER A 89 10.39 7.98 -5.79
C SER A 89 10.29 6.73 -6.68
N GLY A 90 10.87 5.61 -6.25
CA GLY A 90 10.82 4.37 -7.02
C GLY A 90 9.40 3.87 -7.27
N ALA A 91 8.50 4.02 -6.29
CA ALA A 91 7.08 3.70 -6.46
C ALA A 91 6.39 4.61 -7.47
N ARG A 92 6.66 5.93 -7.44
CA ARG A 92 6.13 6.90 -8.41
C ARG A 92 6.63 6.62 -9.83
N ASP A 93 7.91 6.29 -9.97
CA ASP A 93 8.50 5.95 -11.27
C ASP A 93 7.89 4.66 -11.84
N ALA A 94 7.71 3.64 -11.00
CA ALA A 94 7.06 2.40 -11.40
C ALA A 94 5.60 2.63 -11.82
N LEU A 95 4.85 3.43 -11.05
CA LEU A 95 3.48 3.79 -11.38
C LEU A 95 3.39 4.58 -12.68
N GLY A 96 4.31 5.54 -12.91
CA GLY A 96 4.37 6.31 -14.15
C GLY A 96 4.63 5.43 -15.38
N ARG A 97 5.54 4.45 -15.27
CA ARG A 97 5.79 3.47 -16.34
C ARG A 97 4.55 2.61 -16.62
N SER A 98 3.94 2.05 -15.58
CA SER A 98 2.70 1.27 -15.74
C SER A 98 1.56 2.11 -16.32
N GLY A 99 1.45 3.37 -15.90
CA GLY A 99 0.47 4.31 -16.43
C GLY A 99 0.65 4.55 -17.93
N THR A 100 1.90 4.71 -18.37
CA THR A 100 2.20 4.86 -19.81
C THR A 100 1.77 3.63 -20.60
N LEU A 101 2.11 2.42 -20.12
CA LEU A 101 1.74 1.17 -20.79
C LEU A 101 0.22 0.97 -20.88
N VAL A 102 -0.51 1.25 -19.80
CA VAL A 102 -1.98 1.15 -19.81
C VAL A 102 -2.59 2.21 -20.72
N CYS A 103 -2.10 3.45 -20.68
CA CYS A 103 -2.56 4.50 -21.59
C CYS A 103 -2.30 4.14 -23.06
N ASP A 104 -1.14 3.57 -23.38
CA ASP A 104 -0.81 3.08 -24.72
C ASP A 104 -1.77 1.94 -25.13
N PHE A 105 -2.01 0.97 -24.25
CA PHE A 105 -2.99 -0.09 -24.50
C PHE A 105 -4.39 0.45 -24.76
N LEU A 106 -4.88 1.37 -23.92
CA LEU A 106 -6.19 1.98 -24.08
C LEU A 106 -6.28 2.78 -25.38
N ARG A 107 -5.22 3.49 -25.74
CA ARG A 107 -5.17 4.23 -27.01
C ARG A 107 -5.32 3.28 -28.20
N ASP A 108 -4.64 2.14 -28.16
CA ASP A 108 -4.56 1.24 -29.31
C ASP A 108 -5.77 0.29 -29.40
N TYR A 109 -6.30 -0.18 -28.26
CA TYR A 109 -7.35 -1.21 -28.21
C TYR A 109 -8.72 -0.70 -27.71
N ALA A 110 -8.76 0.45 -27.03
CA ALA A 110 -10.00 1.03 -26.49
C ALA A 110 -10.06 2.57 -26.71
N PRO A 111 -9.98 3.05 -27.97
CA PRO A 111 -9.77 4.47 -28.26
C PRO A 111 -10.89 5.38 -27.73
N ARG A 112 -12.12 4.87 -27.59
CA ARG A 112 -13.25 5.60 -26.98
C ARG A 112 -12.99 5.87 -25.50
N THR A 113 -12.61 4.83 -24.76
CA THR A 113 -12.22 4.91 -23.35
C THR A 113 -11.02 5.84 -23.16
N TYR A 114 -10.05 5.79 -24.08
CA TYR A 114 -8.90 6.69 -24.05
C TYR A 114 -9.29 8.16 -24.24
N GLN A 115 -10.24 8.47 -25.12
CA GLN A 115 -10.74 9.85 -25.33
C GLN A 115 -11.46 10.40 -24.10
N GLU A 116 -12.13 9.54 -23.32
CA GLU A 116 -12.83 9.92 -22.09
C GLU A 116 -11.88 10.31 -20.94
N LEU A 117 -10.60 9.94 -21.01
CA LEU A 117 -9.59 10.31 -20.02
C LEU A 117 -9.23 11.80 -20.05
N GLY A 118 -9.53 12.49 -21.15
CA GLY A 118 -9.28 13.92 -21.31
C GLY A 118 -7.87 14.26 -21.79
N ALA A 119 -7.49 15.53 -21.67
CA ALA A 119 -6.23 16.06 -22.23
C ALA A 119 -4.97 15.56 -21.49
N GLU A 120 -5.11 15.15 -20.24
CA GLU A 120 -4.00 14.67 -19.41
C GLU A 120 -4.30 13.24 -18.91
N PRO A 121 -4.11 12.23 -19.76
CA PRO A 121 -4.35 10.83 -19.39
C PRO A 121 -3.30 10.29 -18.41
N GLN A 122 -2.15 10.96 -18.28
CA GLN A 122 -1.09 10.62 -17.33
C GLN A 122 -1.29 11.40 -16.03
N GLY A 123 -1.33 10.71 -14.88
CA GLY A 123 -1.47 11.35 -13.57
C GLY A 123 -2.72 10.93 -12.80
N GLU A 124 -3.50 11.88 -12.31
CA GLU A 124 -4.69 11.59 -11.49
C GLU A 124 -5.80 10.90 -12.30
N ALA A 125 -5.97 11.28 -13.57
CA ALA A 125 -6.92 10.62 -14.47
C ALA A 125 -6.59 9.13 -14.68
N PHE A 126 -5.30 8.79 -14.71
CA PHE A 126 -4.87 7.40 -14.80
C PHE A 126 -5.34 6.58 -13.58
N THR A 127 -5.03 7.04 -12.37
CA THR A 127 -5.33 6.26 -11.14
C THR A 127 -6.82 6.23 -10.82
N THR A 128 -7.55 7.30 -11.11
CA THR A 128 -8.97 7.43 -10.74
C THR A 128 -9.94 6.90 -11.79
N ARG A 129 -9.54 6.83 -13.07
CA ARG A 129 -10.43 6.43 -14.18
C ARG A 129 -9.83 5.33 -15.05
N ALA A 130 -8.65 5.57 -15.65
CA ALA A 130 -8.06 4.64 -16.63
C ALA A 130 -7.81 3.26 -16.02
N LEU A 131 -7.21 3.24 -14.83
CA LEU A 131 -6.80 2.01 -14.18
C LEU A 131 -8.02 1.15 -13.76
N PRO A 132 -9.06 1.68 -13.08
CA PRO A 132 -10.29 0.93 -12.83
C PRO A 132 -10.90 0.35 -14.11
N GLN A 133 -11.06 1.15 -15.16
CA GLN A 133 -11.64 0.68 -16.44
C GLN A 133 -10.78 -0.41 -17.09
N PHE A 134 -9.46 -0.26 -17.08
CA PHE A 134 -8.55 -1.27 -17.57
C PHE A 134 -8.69 -2.59 -16.78
N LEU A 135 -8.82 -2.51 -15.46
CA LEU A 135 -9.02 -3.70 -14.63
C LEU A 135 -10.35 -4.40 -14.92
N GLU A 136 -11.44 -3.63 -15.12
CA GLU A 136 -12.74 -4.19 -15.52
C GLU A 136 -12.62 -4.95 -16.86
N MET A 137 -11.95 -4.37 -17.86
CA MET A 137 -11.72 -5.06 -19.14
C MET A 137 -10.89 -6.34 -18.98
N VAL A 138 -9.85 -6.33 -18.14
CA VAL A 138 -9.04 -7.52 -17.88
C VAL A 138 -9.87 -8.60 -17.18
N GLU A 139 -10.75 -8.23 -16.26
CA GLU A 139 -11.66 -9.17 -15.60
C GLU A 139 -12.69 -9.76 -16.58
N GLU A 140 -13.23 -8.95 -17.48
CA GLU A 140 -14.12 -9.40 -18.55
C GLU A 140 -13.42 -10.37 -19.51
N ASP A 141 -12.21 -10.03 -19.97
CA ASP A 141 -11.39 -10.90 -20.82
C ASP A 141 -11.07 -12.22 -20.11
N GLN A 142 -10.72 -12.17 -18.82
CA GLN A 142 -10.46 -13.37 -18.04
C GLN A 142 -11.71 -14.26 -17.95
N ARG A 143 -12.88 -13.66 -17.71
CA ARG A 143 -14.15 -14.39 -17.69
C ARG A 143 -14.46 -15.02 -19.05
N ALA A 144 -14.29 -14.27 -20.13
CA ALA A 144 -14.50 -14.76 -21.49
C ALA A 144 -13.56 -15.94 -21.83
N LEU A 145 -12.30 -15.88 -21.40
CA LEU A 145 -11.34 -16.98 -21.57
C LEU A 145 -11.74 -18.22 -20.76
N GLN A 146 -12.24 -18.06 -19.54
CA GLN A 146 -12.74 -19.17 -18.73
C GLN A 146 -13.97 -19.83 -19.36
N GLU A 147 -14.91 -19.03 -19.86
CA GLU A 147 -16.08 -19.52 -20.59
C GLU A 147 -15.67 -20.28 -21.86
N ALA A 148 -14.74 -19.73 -22.63
CA ALA A 148 -14.19 -20.41 -23.81
C ALA A 148 -13.53 -21.75 -23.45
N THR A 149 -12.73 -21.80 -22.38
CA THR A 149 -12.15 -23.05 -21.87
C THR A 149 -13.22 -24.05 -21.47
N ALA A 150 -14.30 -23.62 -20.81
CA ALA A 150 -15.41 -24.48 -20.41
C ALA A 150 -16.14 -25.07 -21.64
N VAL A 151 -16.43 -24.25 -22.66
CA VAL A 151 -17.08 -24.69 -23.90
C VAL A 151 -16.20 -25.68 -24.67
N LEU A 152 -14.90 -25.38 -24.80
CA LEU A 152 -13.93 -26.29 -25.43
C LEU A 152 -13.79 -27.60 -24.64
N GLY A 153 -13.82 -27.53 -23.31
CA GLY A 153 -13.81 -28.67 -22.42
C GLY A 153 -15.00 -29.59 -22.64
N ALA A 154 -16.21 -29.03 -22.67
CA ALA A 154 -17.44 -29.77 -22.94
C ALA A 154 -17.45 -30.41 -24.35
N PHE A 155 -16.95 -29.67 -25.36
CA PHE A 155 -16.79 -30.21 -26.71
C PHE A 155 -15.82 -31.41 -26.73
N ALA A 156 -14.67 -31.28 -26.08
CA ALA A 156 -13.66 -32.33 -26.00
C ALA A 156 -14.20 -33.60 -25.32
N GLU A 157 -14.97 -33.47 -24.23
CA GLU A 157 -15.61 -34.61 -23.56
C GLU A 157 -16.59 -35.35 -24.46
N ARG A 158 -17.41 -34.59 -25.20
CA ARG A 158 -18.44 -35.16 -26.06
C ARG A 158 -17.84 -35.87 -27.29
N ARG A 159 -16.78 -35.31 -27.87
CA ARG A 159 -16.16 -35.84 -29.10
C ARG A 159 -15.04 -36.84 -28.85
N PHE A 160 -14.31 -36.71 -27.75
CA PHE A 160 -13.10 -37.50 -27.47
C PHE A 160 -13.08 -38.05 -26.02
N PRO A 161 -14.10 -38.83 -25.59
CA PRO A 161 -14.28 -39.20 -24.18
C PRO A 161 -13.15 -40.06 -23.59
N LYS A 162 -12.35 -40.73 -24.43
CA LYS A 162 -11.24 -41.61 -23.99
C LYS A 162 -9.87 -40.92 -24.02
N ASN A 163 -9.80 -39.67 -24.47
CA ASN A 163 -8.53 -38.96 -24.61
C ASN A 163 -8.09 -38.35 -23.26
N LYS A 164 -7.10 -38.99 -22.63
CA LYS A 164 -6.53 -38.55 -21.35
C LYS A 164 -5.78 -37.22 -21.44
N GLU A 165 -5.20 -36.89 -22.60
CA GLU A 165 -4.45 -35.64 -22.80
C GLU A 165 -5.38 -34.43 -22.70
N LEU A 166 -6.52 -34.47 -23.39
CA LEU A 166 -7.51 -33.40 -23.33
C LEU A 166 -8.14 -33.24 -21.94
N ALA A 167 -8.23 -34.33 -21.17
CA ALA A 167 -8.74 -34.28 -19.81
C ALA A 167 -7.80 -33.52 -18.86
N LEU A 168 -6.48 -33.62 -19.06
CA LEU A 168 -5.50 -32.90 -18.25
C LEU A 168 -5.51 -31.39 -18.56
N LEU A 169 -5.66 -31.02 -19.84
CA LEU A 169 -5.60 -29.63 -20.31
C LEU A 169 -6.82 -28.77 -19.90
N LYS A 170 -7.88 -29.36 -19.37
CA LYS A 170 -9.07 -28.61 -18.90
C LYS A 170 -8.82 -27.80 -17.63
N ASN A 171 -7.83 -28.22 -16.84
CA ASN A 171 -7.50 -27.55 -15.58
C ASN A 171 -6.60 -26.32 -15.81
N ASP A 172 -6.14 -26.10 -17.04
CA ASP A 172 -5.30 -24.95 -17.38
C ASP A 172 -6.16 -23.69 -17.49
N SER A 173 -5.61 -22.56 -17.03
CA SER A 173 -6.29 -21.26 -17.08
C SER A 173 -6.42 -20.70 -18.51
N SER A 174 -5.58 -21.18 -19.44
CA SER A 174 -5.57 -20.73 -20.83
C SER A 174 -6.34 -21.71 -21.73
N PRO A 175 -7.23 -21.24 -22.61
CA PRO A 175 -7.93 -22.11 -23.57
C PRO A 175 -7.02 -22.59 -24.73
N LEU A 176 -5.87 -21.96 -24.97
CA LEU A 176 -5.06 -22.20 -26.16
C LEU A 176 -4.46 -23.61 -26.26
N PRO A 177 -3.88 -24.20 -25.19
CA PRO A 177 -3.38 -25.57 -25.24
C PRO A 177 -4.48 -26.57 -25.60
N LEU A 178 -5.66 -26.44 -24.98
CA LEU A 178 -6.82 -27.28 -25.23
C LEU A 178 -7.30 -27.14 -26.69
N MET A 179 -7.45 -25.91 -27.17
CA MET A 179 -7.83 -25.64 -28.56
C MET A 179 -6.84 -26.24 -29.56
N ARG A 180 -5.52 -26.07 -29.34
CA ARG A 180 -4.48 -26.64 -30.21
C ARG A 180 -4.52 -28.17 -30.22
N ALA A 181 -4.72 -28.81 -29.07
CA ALA A 181 -4.84 -30.26 -28.99
C ALA A 181 -6.07 -30.78 -29.74
N ILE A 182 -7.22 -30.11 -29.60
CA ILE A 182 -8.44 -30.42 -30.36
C ILE A 182 -8.19 -30.31 -31.86
N LEU A 183 -7.57 -29.21 -32.33
CA LEU A 183 -7.28 -29.01 -33.75
C LEU A 183 -6.34 -30.07 -34.32
N ARG A 184 -5.32 -30.50 -33.55
CA ARG A 184 -4.43 -31.60 -33.96
C ARG A 184 -5.18 -32.92 -34.14
N LEU A 185 -6.15 -33.22 -33.28
CA LEU A 185 -6.95 -34.44 -33.38
C LEU A 185 -7.98 -34.40 -34.52
N LEU A 186 -8.45 -33.20 -34.88
CA LEU A 186 -9.37 -33.01 -36.01
C LEU A 186 -8.67 -33.00 -37.37
N ALA A 187 -7.37 -32.65 -37.40
CA ALA A 187 -6.57 -32.62 -38.62
C ALA A 187 -5.96 -34.00 -38.98
N ALA A 188 -6.05 -34.98 -38.07
CA ALA A 188 -5.58 -36.36 -38.26
C ALA A 188 -6.70 -37.26 -38.78
#